data_AF-A0A2V2XQQ1-F1
#
_entry.id   AF-A0A2V2XQQ1-F1
#
_cell.length_a   1.000
_cell.length_b   1.000
_cell.length_c   1.000
_cell.angle_alpha   90.00
_cell.angle_beta   90.00
_cell.angle_gamma   90.00
#
_symmetry.space_group_name_H-M   'P 1'
#
loop_
_entity.id
_entity.type
_entity.pdbx_description
1 polymer ?
#
loop_
_entity_poly.entity_id
_entity_poly.type
_entity_poly.pdbx_seq_one_letter_code
_entity_poly.pdbx_strand_id
1 'polypeptide(L)'
;MTELVIGLPRIERAVDVLSDSIELLLEQYRSIALPLPKSLCADLVVEGIGGSEQTIENISLRYYNPSLTRIWLSIIKKIPRLALEYPDSEIICYDEDTRREELSEMGYKLVSLLIKTRLKIYGKIDPGPWIEFFKPKTKRSAEIPGTSVVIADGYMRFREILSIARWKRAEKLWKLIPTPLELLAMIAKGYLDEKHAEDAVRFSVRYLGDYVVRSKDLTEAYEKLLNDKEYLDLLRRIDPNIVKDIEPQDREESVYSVDRYTG
;
A
#
# COMPACT_ATOMS: atom_id res chain seq x y z
N MET A 1 -17.83 -9.72 -11.16
CA MET A 1 -17.65 -8.25 -11.32
C MET A 1 -17.42 -7.72 -9.93
N THR A 2 -16.35 -6.96 -9.70
CA THR A 2 -16.06 -6.41 -8.37
C THR A 2 -17.07 -5.32 -8.05
N GLU A 3 -17.65 -5.36 -6.85
CA GLU A 3 -18.62 -4.36 -6.43
C GLU A 3 -17.92 -3.14 -5.87
N LEU A 4 -16.89 -3.36 -5.06
CA LEU A 4 -16.20 -2.30 -4.34
C LEU A 4 -14.68 -2.52 -4.37
N VAL A 5 -13.93 -1.49 -4.73
CA VAL A 5 -12.47 -1.44 -4.56
C VAL A 5 -12.15 -0.41 -3.49
N ILE A 6 -11.44 -0.79 -2.44
CA ILE A 6 -11.06 0.11 -1.35
C ILE A 6 -9.55 0.30 -1.38
N GLY A 7 -9.08 1.52 -1.61
CA GLY A 7 -7.66 1.86 -1.50
C GLY A 7 -7.32 2.41 -0.12
N LEU A 8 -6.20 2.00 0.47
CA LEU A 8 -5.69 2.55 1.72
C LEU A 8 -4.18 2.78 1.68
N PRO A 9 -3.62 3.77 2.39
CA PRO A 9 -2.17 3.89 2.52
C PRO A 9 -1.62 2.73 3.34
N ARG A 10 -0.41 2.27 3.01
CA ARG A 10 0.27 1.17 3.72
C ARG A 10 0.89 1.66 5.04
N ILE A 11 0.02 2.03 5.99
CA ILE A 11 0.35 2.54 7.33
C ILE A 11 -0.52 1.86 8.38
N GLU A 12 -0.04 1.82 9.62
CA GLU A 12 -0.72 1.14 10.74
C GLU A 12 -2.16 1.64 10.91
N ARG A 13 -2.36 2.96 11.02
CA ARG A 13 -3.68 3.55 11.30
C ARG A 13 -4.74 3.23 10.24
N ALA A 14 -4.37 3.18 8.97
CA ALA A 14 -5.33 2.90 7.90
C ALA A 14 -5.74 1.42 7.87
N VAL A 15 -4.80 0.52 8.22
CA VAL A 15 -5.10 -0.90 8.35
C VAL A 15 -5.93 -1.19 9.60
N ASP A 16 -5.71 -0.45 10.70
CA ASP A 16 -6.55 -0.55 11.90
C ASP A 16 -8.00 -0.16 11.61
N VAL A 17 -8.23 0.94 10.88
CA VAL A 17 -9.58 1.35 10.45
C VAL A 17 -10.22 0.29 9.54
N LEU A 18 -9.45 -0.33 8.65
CA LEU A 18 -9.93 -1.45 7.84
C LEU A 18 -10.32 -2.63 8.74
N SER A 19 -9.50 -2.93 9.75
CA SER A 19 -9.74 -4.03 10.69
C SER A 19 -11.04 -3.85 11.46
N ASP A 20 -11.35 -2.61 11.86
CA ASP A 20 -12.62 -2.29 12.53
C ASP A 20 -13.83 -2.47 11.61
N SER A 21 -13.66 -2.34 10.30
CA SER A 21 -14.74 -2.41 9.31
C SER A 21 -14.89 -3.76 8.62
N ILE A 22 -13.93 -4.69 8.78
CA ILE A 22 -13.85 -5.90 7.95
C ILE A 22 -15.03 -6.86 8.15
N GLU A 23 -15.57 -6.94 9.37
CA GLU A 23 -16.73 -7.78 9.70
C GLU A 23 -17.98 -7.27 8.95
N LEU A 24 -18.23 -5.96 9.00
CA LEU A 24 -19.33 -5.33 8.27
C LEU A 24 -19.21 -5.55 6.75
N LEU A 25 -17.98 -5.46 6.21
CA LEU A 25 -17.75 -5.75 4.80
C LEU A 25 -18.05 -7.22 4.45
N LEU A 26 -17.72 -8.17 5.34
CA LEU A 26 -18.02 -9.59 5.13
C LEU A 26 -19.52 -9.85 5.19
N GLU A 27 -20.23 -9.29 6.17
CA GLU A 27 -21.68 -9.38 6.27
C GLU A 27 -22.39 -8.85 5.02
N GLN A 28 -21.93 -7.72 4.49
CA GLN A 28 -22.56 -7.06 3.35
C GLN A 28 -22.23 -7.74 2.01
N TYR A 29 -20.97 -8.12 1.78
CA TYR A 29 -20.48 -8.50 0.45
C TYR A 29 -20.08 -9.97 0.32
N ARG A 30 -19.96 -10.71 1.43
CA ARG A 30 -19.60 -12.14 1.54
C ARG A 30 -18.27 -12.58 0.93
N SER A 31 -17.55 -11.72 0.21
CA SER A 31 -16.26 -12.07 -0.40
C SER A 31 -15.33 -10.85 -0.45
N ILE A 32 -14.18 -10.96 0.20
CA ILE A 32 -13.18 -9.89 0.32
C ILE A 32 -11.82 -10.43 -0.12
N ALA A 33 -11.14 -9.66 -0.96
CA ALA A 33 -9.75 -9.90 -1.34
C ALA A 33 -8.80 -8.95 -0.60
N LEU A 34 -7.83 -9.50 0.13
CA LEU A 34 -6.82 -8.78 0.92
C LEU A 34 -5.44 -8.80 0.24
N PRO A 35 -4.66 -7.71 0.31
CA PRO A 35 -3.29 -7.62 -0.21
C PRO A 35 -2.28 -8.29 0.74
N LEU A 36 -2.51 -9.56 1.04
CA LEU A 36 -1.65 -10.39 1.87
C LEU A 36 -1.14 -11.58 1.04
N PRO A 37 0.02 -12.16 1.40
CA PRO A 37 0.52 -13.39 0.77
C PRO A 37 -0.51 -14.51 0.85
N LYS A 38 -0.73 -15.21 -0.26
CA LYS A 38 -1.65 -16.35 -0.35
C LYS A 38 -1.36 -17.40 0.73
N SER A 39 -0.09 -17.76 0.90
CA SER A 39 0.32 -18.79 1.88
C SER A 39 0.22 -18.30 3.32
N LEU A 40 0.38 -17.00 3.58
CA LEU A 40 0.14 -16.44 4.91
C LEU A 40 -1.29 -16.69 5.36
N CYS A 41 -2.28 -16.42 4.51
CA CYS A 41 -3.68 -16.60 4.89
C CYS A 41 -4.06 -18.06 5.04
N ALA A 42 -3.51 -18.96 4.21
CA ALA A 42 -3.67 -20.40 4.40
C ALA A 42 -3.14 -20.86 5.76
N ASP A 43 -1.91 -20.47 6.11
CA ASP A 43 -1.29 -20.83 7.39
C ASP A 43 -2.04 -20.23 8.59
N LEU A 44 -2.54 -18.99 8.47
CA LEU A 44 -3.34 -18.37 9.54
C LEU A 44 -4.63 -19.14 9.83
N VAL A 45 -5.30 -19.65 8.79
CA VAL A 45 -6.51 -20.46 8.97
C VAL A 45 -6.18 -21.84 9.53
N VAL A 46 -5.09 -22.47 9.09
CA VAL A 46 -4.75 -23.84 9.51
C VAL A 46 -4.08 -23.88 10.90
N GLU A 47 -3.08 -23.03 11.12
CA GLU A 47 -2.26 -23.02 12.34
C GLU A 47 -2.70 -21.95 13.37
N GLY A 48 -3.40 -20.90 12.92
CA GLY A 48 -3.76 -19.76 13.77
C GLY A 48 -5.06 -19.95 14.56
N ILE A 49 -5.94 -20.86 14.16
CA ILE A 49 -7.22 -21.10 14.84
C ILE A 49 -6.97 -21.66 16.25
N GLY A 50 -7.51 -20.99 17.28
CA GLY A 50 -7.29 -21.34 18.68
C GLY A 50 -5.88 -21.06 19.19
N GLY A 51 -5.02 -20.47 18.36
CA GLY A 51 -3.65 -20.07 18.71
C GLY A 51 -3.60 -18.80 19.55
N SER A 52 -2.48 -18.61 20.25
CA SER A 52 -2.19 -17.35 20.96
C SER A 52 -1.83 -16.23 19.99
N GLU A 53 -1.90 -14.97 20.43
CA GLU A 53 -1.42 -13.84 19.62
C GLU A 53 0.04 -14.00 19.17
N GLN A 54 0.89 -14.56 20.05
CA GLN A 54 2.29 -14.84 19.72
C GLN A 54 2.42 -15.87 18.59
N THR A 55 1.53 -16.87 18.54
CA THR A 55 1.48 -17.86 17.46
C THR A 55 1.18 -17.18 16.13
N ILE A 56 0.15 -16.32 16.11
CA ILE A 56 -0.26 -15.57 14.92
C ILE A 56 0.88 -14.66 14.43
N GLU A 57 1.53 -13.95 15.35
CA GLU A 57 2.67 -13.10 15.01
C GLU A 57 3.84 -13.92 14.44
N ASN A 58 4.15 -15.06 15.04
CA ASN A 58 5.21 -15.95 14.54
C ASN A 58 4.90 -16.50 13.15
N ILE A 59 3.64 -16.83 12.83
CA ILE A 59 3.22 -17.22 11.48
C ILE A 59 3.47 -16.06 10.51
N SER A 60 3.04 -14.84 10.87
CA SER A 60 3.21 -13.67 10.00
C SER A 60 4.68 -13.37 9.66
N LEU A 61 5.59 -13.57 10.63
CA LEU A 61 7.03 -13.33 10.47
C LEU A 61 7.74 -14.35 9.56
N ARG A 62 7.05 -15.44 9.16
CA ARG A 62 7.54 -16.35 8.11
C ARG A 62 7.44 -15.71 6.72
N TYR A 63 6.45 -14.85 6.52
CA TYR A 63 6.10 -14.24 5.22
C TYR A 63 6.49 -12.77 5.12
N TYR A 64 6.50 -12.06 6.24
CA TYR A 64 6.80 -10.65 6.32
C TYR A 64 8.03 -10.35 7.18
N ASN A 65 8.62 -9.19 6.93
CA ASN A 65 9.54 -8.58 7.88
C ASN A 65 8.75 -7.93 9.04
N PRO A 66 9.40 -7.61 10.18
CA PRO A 66 8.70 -7.04 11.34
C PRO A 66 7.91 -5.76 11.04
N SER A 67 8.38 -4.93 10.11
CA SER A 67 7.69 -3.70 9.73
C SER A 67 6.37 -3.97 9.01
N LEU A 68 6.36 -4.89 8.02
CA LEU A 68 5.15 -5.27 7.29
C LEU A 68 4.18 -6.06 8.19
N THR A 69 4.70 -6.93 9.06
CA THR A 69 3.91 -7.59 10.10
C THR A 69 3.19 -6.54 10.96
N ARG A 70 3.91 -5.52 11.46
CA ARG A 70 3.33 -4.48 12.32
C ARG A 70 2.18 -3.73 11.64
N ILE A 71 2.34 -3.35 10.36
CA ILE A 71 1.30 -2.64 9.60
C ILE A 71 0.03 -3.49 9.49
N TRP A 72 0.17 -4.77 9.19
CA TRP A 72 -0.96 -5.66 8.92
C TRP A 72 -1.49 -6.42 10.13
N LEU A 73 -0.87 -6.24 11.31
CA LEU A 73 -1.10 -7.09 12.47
C LEU A 73 -2.58 -7.10 12.90
N SER A 74 -3.26 -5.95 12.85
CA SER A 74 -4.66 -5.84 13.25
C SER A 74 -5.61 -6.64 12.36
N ILE A 75 -5.32 -6.77 11.06
CA ILE A 75 -6.07 -7.65 10.15
C ILE A 75 -5.65 -9.10 10.33
N ILE A 76 -4.34 -9.36 10.38
CA ILE A 76 -3.75 -10.70 10.53
C ILE A 76 -4.31 -11.41 11.76
N LYS A 77 -4.43 -10.70 12.89
CA LYS A 77 -5.03 -11.21 14.13
C LYS A 77 -6.50 -11.61 13.99
N LYS A 78 -7.25 -10.95 13.10
CA LYS A 78 -8.67 -11.25 12.90
C LYS A 78 -8.92 -12.44 11.97
N ILE A 79 -8.04 -12.71 11.00
CA ILE A 79 -8.26 -13.73 9.96
C ILE A 79 -8.71 -15.10 10.51
N PRO A 80 -8.03 -15.71 11.52
CA PRO A 80 -8.44 -17.03 12.02
C PRO A 80 -9.86 -17.02 12.60
N ARG A 81 -10.23 -15.95 13.31
CA ARG A 81 -11.56 -15.78 13.89
C ARG A 81 -12.62 -15.55 12.80
N LEU A 82 -12.33 -14.69 11.83
CA LEU A 82 -13.26 -14.41 10.73
C LEU A 82 -13.56 -15.67 9.91
N ALA A 83 -12.56 -16.52 9.68
CA ALA A 83 -12.75 -17.80 8.99
C ALA A 83 -13.67 -18.77 9.75
N LEU A 84 -13.74 -18.67 11.09
CA LEU A 84 -14.65 -19.47 11.91
C LEU A 84 -16.05 -18.87 12.01
N GLU A 85 -16.14 -17.56 12.20
CA GLU A 85 -17.42 -16.85 12.42
C GLU A 85 -18.22 -16.66 11.12
N TYR A 86 -17.53 -16.60 9.97
CA TYR A 86 -18.14 -16.38 8.65
C TYR A 86 -17.79 -17.51 7.66
N PRO A 87 -18.17 -18.78 7.93
CA PRO A 87 -17.77 -19.93 7.10
C PRO A 87 -18.36 -19.88 5.68
N ASP A 88 -19.46 -19.15 5.49
CA ASP A 88 -20.09 -18.93 4.18
C ASP A 88 -19.51 -17.72 3.42
N SER A 89 -18.51 -17.04 3.99
CA SER A 89 -17.84 -15.91 3.37
C SER A 89 -16.42 -16.26 2.92
N GLU A 90 -15.98 -15.66 1.82
CA GLU A 90 -14.66 -15.89 1.26
C GLU A 90 -13.69 -14.77 1.66
N ILE A 91 -12.61 -15.12 2.35
CA ILE A 91 -11.47 -14.23 2.60
C ILE A 91 -10.32 -14.73 1.74
N ILE A 92 -10.02 -14.00 0.66
CA ILE A 92 -9.00 -14.37 -0.31
C ILE A 92 -7.80 -13.44 -0.15
N CYS A 93 -6.61 -14.00 -0.03
CA CYS A 93 -5.37 -13.22 -0.06
C CYS A 93 -4.75 -13.35 -1.45
N TYR A 94 -4.39 -12.23 -2.07
CA TYR A 94 -4.07 -12.24 -3.50
C TYR A 94 -2.61 -11.95 -3.83
N ASP A 95 -1.80 -11.50 -2.87
CA ASP A 95 -0.40 -11.21 -3.16
C ASP A 95 0.42 -12.49 -3.24
N GLU A 96 1.43 -12.45 -4.10
CA GLU A 96 2.37 -13.54 -4.26
C GLU A 96 3.34 -13.58 -3.07
N ASP A 97 3.72 -14.79 -2.67
CA ASP A 97 4.69 -14.96 -1.61
C ASP A 97 6.03 -14.37 -2.03
N THR A 98 6.49 -13.38 -1.27
CA THR A 98 7.82 -12.82 -1.46
C THR A 98 8.76 -13.44 -0.44
N ARG A 99 9.86 -14.01 -0.92
CA ARG A 99 10.87 -14.59 -0.03
C ARG A 99 11.46 -13.51 0.88
N ARG A 100 11.62 -13.83 2.16
CA ARG A 100 12.16 -12.90 3.18
C ARG A 100 13.54 -12.35 2.81
N GLU A 101 14.37 -13.18 2.17
CA GLU A 101 15.69 -12.79 1.70
C GLU A 101 15.59 -11.70 0.62
N GLU A 102 14.61 -11.82 -0.29
CA GLU A 102 14.38 -10.83 -1.33
C GLU A 102 13.93 -9.48 -0.75
N LEU A 103 13.02 -9.49 0.23
CA LEU A 103 12.62 -8.28 0.95
C LEU A 103 13.83 -7.61 1.63
N SER A 104 14.72 -8.40 2.23
CA SER A 104 15.92 -7.90 2.91
C SER A 104 16.92 -7.30 1.92
N GLU A 105 17.18 -7.99 0.81
CA GLU A 105 18.02 -7.48 -0.28
C GLU A 105 17.50 -6.17 -0.86
N MET A 106 16.17 -6.06 -1.06
CA MET A 106 15.54 -4.82 -1.51
C MET A 106 15.76 -3.69 -0.51
N GLY A 107 15.63 -3.96 0.79
CA GLY A 107 15.93 -3.02 1.86
C GLY A 107 17.38 -2.51 1.79
N TYR A 108 18.36 -3.41 1.68
CA TYR A 108 19.77 -3.02 1.57
C TYR A 108 20.07 -2.19 0.32
N LYS A 109 19.49 -2.56 -0.83
CA LYS A 109 19.64 -1.81 -2.09
C LYS A 109 19.06 -0.41 -1.96
N LEU A 110 17.87 -0.28 -1.36
CA LEU A 110 17.22 1.02 -1.13
C LEU A 110 18.06 1.91 -0.19
N VAL A 111 18.59 1.35 0.90
CA VAL A 111 19.49 2.08 1.82
C VAL A 111 20.77 2.50 1.11
N SER A 112 21.35 1.64 0.26
CA SER A 112 22.53 1.98 -0.54
C SER A 112 22.25 3.15 -1.49
N LEU A 113 21.10 3.15 -2.17
CA LEU A 113 20.67 4.26 -3.03
C LEU A 113 20.49 5.55 -2.23
N LEU A 114 19.87 5.48 -1.06
CA LEU A 114 19.69 6.62 -0.16
C LEU A 114 21.04 7.23 0.25
N ILE A 115 21.98 6.41 0.72
CA ILE A 115 23.31 6.85 1.14
C ILE A 115 24.06 7.48 -0.04
N LYS A 116 24.11 6.79 -1.19
CA LYS A 116 24.78 7.30 -2.40
C LYS A 116 24.20 8.63 -2.86
N THR A 117 22.89 8.80 -2.77
CA THR A 117 22.23 10.05 -3.17
C THR A 117 22.53 11.17 -2.18
N ARG A 118 22.48 10.91 -0.87
CA ARG A 118 22.82 11.90 0.17
C ARG A 118 24.27 12.36 0.14
N LEU A 119 25.20 11.47 -0.22
CA LEU A 119 26.63 11.81 -0.33
C LEU A 119 26.95 12.73 -1.52
N LYS A 120 26.05 12.86 -2.50
CA LYS A 120 26.18 13.81 -3.62
C LYS A 120 25.73 15.22 -3.22
N ILE A 121 26.28 15.76 -2.12
CA ILE A 121 25.86 17.01 -1.44
C ILE A 121 25.79 18.24 -2.37
N TYR A 122 26.54 18.24 -3.48
CA TYR A 122 26.59 19.35 -4.45
C TYR A 122 26.38 18.93 -5.91
N GLY A 123 25.97 17.68 -6.14
CA GLY A 123 25.81 17.12 -7.50
C GLY A 123 24.36 17.10 -7.97
N LYS A 124 24.16 17.13 -9.28
CA LYS A 124 22.85 16.83 -9.89
C LYS A 124 22.41 15.42 -9.45
N ILE A 125 21.18 15.30 -8.96
CA ILE A 125 20.59 14.00 -8.61
C ILE A 125 20.44 13.20 -9.90
N ASP A 126 20.99 12.00 -9.93
CA ASP A 126 20.84 11.06 -11.04
C ASP A 126 19.65 10.13 -10.72
N PRO A 127 18.52 10.25 -11.43
CA PRO A 127 17.36 9.41 -11.19
C PRO A 127 17.50 7.99 -11.76
N GLY A 128 18.45 7.74 -12.68
CA GLY A 128 18.58 6.47 -13.39
C GLY A 128 18.65 5.24 -12.47
N PRO A 129 19.53 5.22 -11.44
CA PRO A 129 19.61 4.11 -10.50
C PRO A 129 18.33 3.86 -9.70
N TRP A 130 17.56 4.91 -9.41
CA TRP A 130 16.29 4.80 -8.70
C TRP A 130 15.20 4.24 -9.61
N ILE A 131 15.09 4.73 -10.84
CA ILE A 131 14.15 4.20 -11.84
C ILE A 131 14.44 2.71 -12.09
N GLU A 132 15.71 2.35 -12.30
CA GLU A 132 16.12 0.96 -12.54
C GLU A 132 15.76 0.04 -11.37
N PHE A 133 15.91 0.52 -10.12
CA PHE A 133 15.51 -0.26 -8.94
C PHE A 133 14.01 -0.61 -8.93
N PHE A 134 13.16 0.29 -9.41
CA PHE A 134 11.71 0.09 -9.46
C PHE A 134 11.20 -0.54 -10.76
N LYS A 135 12.06 -0.77 -11.76
CA LYS A 135 11.64 -1.44 -12.99
C LYS A 135 11.16 -2.87 -12.66
N PRO A 136 10.00 -3.27 -13.18
CA PRO A 136 9.48 -4.61 -12.92
C PRO A 136 10.43 -5.67 -13.50
N LYS A 137 10.92 -6.58 -12.66
CA LYS A 137 11.75 -7.72 -13.10
C LYS A 137 10.99 -8.67 -14.03
N THR A 138 9.66 -8.73 -13.88
CA THR A 138 8.77 -9.55 -14.71
C THR A 138 7.53 -8.75 -15.09
N LYS A 139 7.05 -8.90 -16.33
CA LYS A 139 5.77 -8.32 -16.81
C LYS A 139 4.56 -9.11 -16.34
N ARG A 140 4.57 -9.66 -15.11
CA ARG A 140 3.37 -10.33 -14.61
C ARG A 140 2.35 -9.26 -14.22
N SER A 141 1.23 -9.22 -14.94
CA SER A 141 0.05 -8.47 -14.53
C SER A 141 -0.42 -9.01 -13.19
N ALA A 142 -0.78 -8.13 -12.27
CA ALA A 142 -1.44 -8.54 -11.04
C ALA A 142 -2.73 -9.28 -11.39
N GLU A 143 -2.86 -10.53 -10.94
CA GLU A 143 -4.12 -11.24 -11.02
C GLU A 143 -4.99 -10.78 -9.85
N ILE A 144 -6.06 -10.05 -10.17
CA ILE A 144 -7.04 -9.63 -9.17
C ILE A 144 -8.14 -10.68 -9.12
N PRO A 145 -8.36 -11.32 -7.96
CA PRO A 145 -9.38 -12.35 -7.85
C PRO A 145 -10.77 -11.75 -8.12
N GLY A 146 -11.66 -12.58 -8.66
CA GLY A 146 -13.03 -12.20 -8.96
C GLY A 146 -13.91 -12.15 -7.72
N THR A 147 -13.63 -11.22 -6.79
CA THR A 147 -14.36 -11.06 -5.52
C THR A 147 -15.29 -9.84 -5.51
N SER A 148 -16.20 -9.78 -4.53
CA SER A 148 -17.11 -8.64 -4.33
C SER A 148 -16.37 -7.39 -3.88
N VAL A 149 -15.47 -7.52 -2.90
CA VAL A 149 -14.62 -6.44 -2.40
C VAL A 149 -13.16 -6.75 -2.69
N VAL A 150 -12.40 -5.75 -3.15
CA VAL A 150 -10.94 -5.83 -3.31
C VAL A 150 -10.30 -4.69 -2.53
N ILE A 151 -9.46 -5.04 -1.57
CA ILE A 151 -8.67 -4.09 -0.78
C ILE A 151 -7.33 -3.87 -1.49
N ALA A 152 -6.94 -2.63 -1.73
CA ALA A 152 -5.70 -2.24 -2.38
C ALA A 152 -4.82 -1.43 -1.43
N ASP A 153 -3.58 -1.84 -1.24
CA ASP A 153 -2.65 -1.16 -0.35
C ASP A 153 -1.64 -0.29 -1.11
N GLY A 154 -1.66 0.99 -0.82
CA GLY A 154 -0.93 2.00 -1.58
C GLY A 154 -1.70 2.52 -2.78
N TYR A 155 -1.36 3.74 -3.17
CA TYR A 155 -1.97 4.47 -4.27
C TYR A 155 -1.72 3.78 -5.61
N MET A 156 -0.49 3.31 -5.85
CA MET A 156 -0.15 2.67 -7.13
C MET A 156 -0.97 1.39 -7.35
N ARG A 157 -1.07 0.54 -6.33
CA ARG A 157 -1.85 -0.72 -6.41
C ARG A 157 -3.32 -0.44 -6.61
N PHE A 158 -3.86 0.55 -5.91
CA PHE A 158 -5.24 1.00 -6.10
C PHE A 158 -5.49 1.40 -7.56
N ARG A 159 -4.64 2.25 -8.15
CA ARG A 159 -4.75 2.66 -9.56
C ARG A 159 -4.66 1.49 -10.53
N GLU A 160 -3.71 0.57 -10.32
CA GLU A 160 -3.57 -0.63 -11.14
C GLU A 160 -4.85 -1.47 -11.14
N ILE A 161 -5.42 -1.74 -9.96
CA ILE A 161 -6.66 -2.50 -9.83
C ILE A 161 -7.82 -1.81 -10.57
N LEU A 162 -7.97 -0.50 -10.41
CA LEU A 162 -9.02 0.26 -11.10
C LEU A 162 -8.90 0.22 -12.63
N SER A 163 -7.69 0.03 -13.15
CA SER A 163 -7.42 -0.05 -14.60
C SER A 163 -7.66 -1.43 -15.22
N ILE A 164 -7.58 -2.50 -14.43
CA ILE A 164 -7.64 -3.88 -14.93
C ILE A 164 -8.94 -4.60 -14.53
N ALA A 165 -9.52 -4.25 -13.39
CA ALA A 165 -10.74 -4.88 -12.89
C ALA A 165 -11.99 -4.11 -13.32
N ARG A 166 -13.09 -4.83 -13.57
CA ARG A 166 -14.42 -4.21 -13.70
C ARG A 166 -15.02 -4.00 -12.32
N TRP A 167 -15.20 -2.74 -11.94
CA TRP A 167 -15.73 -2.32 -10.65
C TRP A 167 -17.02 -1.48 -10.78
N LYS A 168 -17.90 -1.57 -9.76
CA LYS A 168 -19.08 -0.68 -9.64
C LYS A 168 -18.73 0.62 -8.91
N ARG A 169 -18.00 0.51 -7.80
CA ARG A 169 -17.58 1.64 -6.96
C ARG A 169 -16.13 1.50 -6.50
N ALA A 170 -15.47 2.62 -6.30
CA ALA A 170 -14.12 2.70 -5.78
C ALA A 170 -14.09 3.73 -4.65
N GLU A 171 -13.47 3.38 -3.53
CA GLU A 171 -13.43 4.21 -2.33
C GLU A 171 -12.00 4.30 -1.78
N LYS A 172 -11.70 5.42 -1.13
CA LYS A 172 -10.45 5.60 -0.41
C LYS A 172 -10.73 5.51 1.08
N LEU A 173 -10.11 4.54 1.73
CA LEU A 173 -10.03 4.51 3.18
C LEU A 173 -8.83 5.35 3.59
N TRP A 174 -9.09 6.39 4.38
CA TRP A 174 -8.10 7.41 4.73
C TRP A 174 -7.69 8.31 3.55
N LYS A 175 -6.82 9.27 3.84
CA LYS A 175 -6.18 10.13 2.82
C LYS A 175 -5.19 9.29 2.02
N LEU A 176 -5.55 8.92 0.79
CA LEU A 176 -4.70 8.11 -0.10
C LEU A 176 -4.04 8.96 -1.19
N ILE A 177 -2.76 9.26 -0.99
CA ILE A 177 -1.82 9.79 -1.99
C ILE A 177 -0.67 8.83 -2.26
N PRO A 178 -0.04 8.88 -3.45
CA PRO A 178 1.20 8.16 -3.67
C PRO A 178 2.26 8.68 -2.71
N THR A 179 3.10 7.77 -2.23
CA THR A 179 4.39 8.11 -1.64
C THR A 179 5.40 8.48 -2.73
N PRO A 180 6.51 9.16 -2.40
CA PRO A 180 7.55 9.44 -3.39
C PRO A 180 8.14 8.16 -4.03
N LEU A 181 8.18 7.06 -3.28
CA LEU A 181 8.62 5.76 -3.81
C LEU A 181 7.61 5.19 -4.82
N GLU A 182 6.31 5.37 -4.59
CA GLU A 182 5.29 5.00 -5.57
C GLU A 182 5.35 5.87 -6.82
N LEU A 183 5.67 7.16 -6.71
CA LEU A 183 5.93 7.99 -7.89
C LEU A 183 7.07 7.43 -8.74
N LEU A 184 8.18 7.02 -8.11
CA LEU A 184 9.30 6.39 -8.84
C LEU A 184 8.88 5.07 -9.48
N ALA A 185 8.08 4.26 -8.80
CA ALA A 185 7.54 3.02 -9.38
C ALA A 185 6.61 3.29 -10.56
N MET A 186 5.76 4.31 -10.47
CA MET A 186 4.88 4.73 -11.57
C MET A 186 5.68 5.26 -12.77
N ILE A 187 6.75 6.03 -12.54
CA ILE A 187 7.67 6.48 -13.60
C ILE A 187 8.36 5.27 -14.24
N ALA A 188 8.91 4.34 -13.44
CA ALA A 188 9.59 3.15 -13.94
C ALA A 188 8.69 2.22 -14.76
N LYS A 189 7.38 2.22 -14.48
CA LYS A 189 6.36 1.49 -15.23
C LYS A 189 5.80 2.27 -16.44
N GLY A 190 6.21 3.52 -16.63
CA GLY A 190 5.74 4.39 -17.72
C GLY A 190 4.35 4.98 -17.50
N TYR A 191 3.81 4.95 -16.28
CA TYR A 191 2.55 5.61 -15.94
C TYR A 191 2.71 7.12 -15.74
N LEU A 192 3.93 7.58 -15.43
CA LEU A 192 4.29 8.98 -15.27
C LEU A 192 5.51 9.33 -16.13
N ASP A 193 5.57 10.58 -16.55
CA ASP A 193 6.65 11.15 -17.36
C ASP A 193 7.97 11.22 -16.55
N GLU A 194 9.08 10.79 -17.17
CA GLU A 194 10.42 10.81 -16.58
C GLU A 194 10.88 12.21 -16.17
N LYS A 195 10.30 13.29 -16.70
CA LYS A 195 10.61 14.67 -16.28
C LYS A 195 10.40 14.91 -14.78
N HIS A 196 9.57 14.10 -14.12
CA HIS A 196 9.31 14.19 -12.69
C HIS A 196 10.27 13.34 -11.83
N ALA A 197 11.19 12.60 -12.45
CA ALA A 197 12.01 11.63 -11.74
C ALA A 197 12.99 12.26 -10.75
N GLU A 198 13.61 13.39 -11.10
CA GLU A 198 14.55 14.07 -10.21
C GLU A 198 13.85 14.56 -8.93
N ASP A 199 12.67 15.17 -9.08
CA ASP A 199 11.83 15.61 -7.96
C ASP A 199 11.37 14.40 -7.13
N ALA A 200 10.91 13.32 -7.77
CA ALA A 200 10.50 12.10 -7.08
C ALA A 200 11.65 11.51 -6.24
N VAL A 201 12.88 11.43 -6.78
CA VAL A 201 14.06 10.98 -6.01
C VAL A 201 14.35 11.91 -4.84
N ARG A 202 14.30 13.23 -5.05
CA ARG A 202 14.54 14.22 -3.99
C ARG A 202 13.57 14.02 -2.82
N PHE A 203 12.28 13.86 -3.12
CA PHE A 203 11.28 13.56 -2.09
C PHE A 203 11.42 12.15 -1.51
N SER A 204 11.87 11.14 -2.26
CA SER A 204 12.17 9.82 -1.69
C SER A 204 13.31 9.88 -0.67
N VAL A 205 14.35 10.67 -0.93
CA VAL A 205 15.46 10.88 0.01
C VAL A 205 15.00 11.58 1.27
N ARG A 206 14.15 12.62 1.14
CA ARG A 206 13.54 13.33 2.28
C ARG A 206 12.62 12.42 3.07
N TYR A 207 11.69 11.74 2.39
CA TYR A 207 10.71 10.84 3.00
C TYR A 207 11.40 9.73 3.79
N LEU A 208 12.33 9.00 3.17
CA LEU A 208 13.03 7.91 3.84
C LEU A 208 13.92 8.42 4.98
N GLY A 209 14.74 9.43 4.73
CA GLY A 209 15.78 9.79 5.67
C GLY A 209 15.39 10.81 6.74
N ASP A 210 14.31 11.59 6.53
CA ASP A 210 13.86 12.61 7.47
C ASP A 210 12.48 12.30 8.07
N TYR A 211 11.58 11.64 7.33
CA TYR A 211 10.26 11.31 7.85
C TYR A 211 10.25 9.91 8.46
N VAL A 212 10.51 8.87 7.67
CA VAL A 212 10.48 7.47 8.13
C VAL A 212 11.48 7.22 9.27
N VAL A 213 12.75 7.62 9.12
CA VAL A 213 13.78 7.38 10.14
C VAL A 213 13.53 8.12 11.45
N ARG A 214 12.86 9.28 11.42
CA ARG A 214 12.62 10.11 12.62
C ARG A 214 11.23 9.96 13.21
N SER A 215 10.39 9.13 12.61
CA SER A 215 9.04 8.86 13.08
C SER A 215 9.00 7.57 13.89
N LYS A 216 8.07 7.49 14.84
CA LYS A 216 7.82 6.27 15.63
C LYS A 216 7.30 5.13 14.76
N ASP A 217 6.47 5.46 13.78
CA ASP A 217 5.79 4.53 12.89
C ASP A 217 5.53 5.16 11.50
N LEU A 218 4.95 4.37 10.59
CA LEU A 218 4.69 4.83 9.23
C LEU A 218 3.49 5.76 9.15
N THR A 219 2.57 5.66 10.10
CA THR A 219 1.46 6.62 10.24
C THR A 219 1.99 8.03 10.44
N GLU A 220 2.89 8.25 11.42
CA GLU A 220 3.50 9.56 11.66
C GLU A 220 4.33 10.04 10.45
N ALA A 221 5.08 9.13 9.81
CA ALA A 221 5.86 9.46 8.62
C ALA A 221 4.97 9.90 7.44
N TYR A 222 3.83 9.25 7.26
CA TYR A 222 2.85 9.57 6.23
C TYR A 222 2.10 10.86 6.54
N GLU A 223 1.76 11.13 7.80
CA GLU A 223 1.20 12.41 8.23
C GLU A 223 2.16 13.58 7.96
N LYS A 224 3.47 13.40 8.16
CA LYS A 224 4.47 14.41 7.74
C LYS A 224 4.44 14.66 6.23
N LEU A 225 4.32 13.61 5.43
CA LEU A 225 4.21 13.71 3.97
C LEU A 225 2.92 14.43 3.53
N LEU A 226 1.78 14.13 4.18
CA LEU A 226 0.49 14.80 3.94
C LEU A 226 0.53 16.30 4.25
N ASN A 227 1.48 16.75 5.07
CA ASN A 227 1.66 18.15 5.44
C ASN A 227 2.86 18.82 4.71
N ASP A 228 3.60 18.10 3.87
CA ASP A 228 4.68 18.68 3.07
C ASP A 228 4.09 19.41 1.86
N LYS A 229 4.01 20.75 1.96
CA LYS A 229 3.48 21.62 0.90
C LYS A 229 4.23 21.46 -0.42
N GLU A 230 5.56 21.32 -0.38
CA GLU A 230 6.35 21.16 -1.60
C GLU A 230 6.02 19.84 -2.29
N TYR A 231 5.78 18.79 -1.50
CA TYR A 231 5.37 17.49 -2.04
C TYR A 231 3.96 17.55 -2.65
N LEU A 232 3.01 18.17 -1.96
CA LEU A 232 1.65 18.35 -2.49
C LEU A 232 1.65 19.20 -3.77
N ASP A 233 2.51 20.21 -3.87
CA ASP A 233 2.68 21.01 -5.09
C ASP A 233 3.28 20.19 -6.24
N LEU A 234 4.21 19.26 -5.96
CA LEU A 234 4.65 18.28 -6.94
C LEU A 234 3.47 17.43 -7.42
N LEU A 235 2.66 16.88 -6.51
CA LEU A 235 1.50 16.07 -6.89
C LEU A 235 0.49 16.85 -7.73
N ARG A 236 0.21 18.11 -7.40
CA ARG A 236 -0.65 19.01 -8.21
C ARG A 236 -0.14 19.19 -9.64
N ARG A 237 1.18 19.30 -9.81
CA ARG A 237 1.83 19.44 -11.12
C ARG A 237 1.79 18.14 -11.94
N ILE A 238 1.79 16.99 -11.26
CA ILE A 238 1.70 15.67 -11.90
C ILE A 238 0.26 15.38 -12.34
N ASP A 239 -0.68 15.44 -11.40
CA ASP A 239 -2.11 15.27 -11.65
C ASP A 239 -2.89 16.02 -10.54
N PRO A 240 -3.59 17.12 -10.87
CA PRO A 240 -4.36 17.89 -9.90
C PRO A 240 -5.38 17.06 -9.12
N ASN A 241 -5.89 15.97 -9.69
CA ASN A 241 -6.89 15.13 -9.05
C ASN A 241 -6.33 14.25 -7.92
N ILE A 242 -5.01 14.10 -7.82
CA ILE A 242 -4.38 13.35 -6.72
C ILE A 242 -4.66 14.00 -5.37
N VAL A 243 -4.66 15.34 -5.33
CA VAL A 243 -4.72 16.11 -4.08
C VAL A 243 -6.09 16.71 -3.75
N LYS A 244 -7.05 16.64 -4.68
CA LYS A 244 -8.40 17.20 -4.49
C LYS A 244 -9.10 16.70 -3.23
N ASP A 245 -8.79 15.47 -2.80
CA ASP A 245 -9.44 14.81 -1.66
C ASP A 245 -8.70 15.03 -0.31
N ILE A 246 -7.62 15.81 -0.30
CA ILE A 246 -6.80 16.07 0.91
C ILE A 246 -7.14 17.43 1.51
N GLU A 247 -7.63 18.36 0.69
CA GLU A 247 -8.00 19.71 1.10
C GLU A 247 -9.24 19.63 2.00
N PRO A 248 -9.24 20.30 3.16
CA PRO A 248 -10.36 20.21 4.08
C PRO A 248 -11.61 20.79 3.41
N GLN A 249 -12.57 19.92 3.09
CA GLN A 249 -13.97 20.30 3.19
C GLN A 249 -14.36 20.10 4.66
N ASP A 250 -14.92 21.13 5.26
CA ASP A 250 -15.44 21.08 6.60
C ASP A 250 -16.38 19.87 6.79
N ARG A 251 -16.05 19.04 7.78
CA ARG A 251 -16.88 18.07 8.51
C ARG A 251 -17.07 16.66 7.94
N GLU A 252 -16.93 15.73 8.89
CA GLU A 252 -17.46 14.37 8.99
C GLU A 252 -16.83 13.27 8.11
N GLU A 253 -16.55 12.17 8.80
CA GLU A 253 -16.11 10.88 8.26
C GLU A 253 -16.83 10.58 6.96
N SER A 254 -16.09 10.61 5.86
CA SER A 254 -16.64 10.39 4.53
C SER A 254 -15.76 9.38 3.82
N VAL A 255 -16.38 8.25 3.53
CA VAL A 255 -15.96 7.30 2.52
C VAL A 255 -16.16 7.99 1.17
N TYR A 256 -15.06 8.35 0.49
CA TYR A 256 -15.11 9.12 -0.76
C TYR A 256 -15.17 8.19 -1.97
N SER A 257 -16.24 8.31 -2.78
CA SER A 257 -16.38 7.61 -4.06
C SER A 257 -15.49 8.25 -5.14
N VAL A 258 -14.66 7.44 -5.80
CA VAL A 258 -13.85 7.87 -6.95
C VAL A 258 -14.65 7.61 -8.23
N ASP A 259 -14.98 8.67 -8.98
CA ASP A 259 -15.60 8.55 -10.29
C ASP A 259 -14.62 7.96 -11.32
N ARG A 260 -15.16 7.23 -12.32
CA ARG A 260 -14.37 6.62 -13.40
C ARG A 260 -13.53 7.70 -14.09
N TYR A 261 -12.20 7.54 -14.05
CA TYR A 261 -11.31 8.26 -14.96
C TYR A 261 -11.63 7.82 -16.39
N THR A 262 -12.33 8.67 -17.14
CA THR A 262 -12.26 8.65 -18.60
C THR A 262 -10.90 9.22 -18.98
N GLY A 263 -9.99 8.34 -19.38
CA GLY A 263 -8.79 8.73 -20.13
C GLY A 263 -9.15 9.27 -21.51
#